data_AF-X6M333-F1
#
_entry.id   AF-X6M333-F1
#
_cell.length_a   1.000
_cell.length_b   1.000
_cell.length_c   1.000
_cell.angle_alpha   90.00
_cell.angle_beta   90.00
_cell.angle_gamma   90.00
#
_symmetry.space_group_name_H-M   'P 1'
#
loop_
_entity.id
_entity.type
_entity.pdbx_description
1 polymer ?
#
loop_
_entity_poly.entity_id
_entity_poly.type
_entity_poly.pdbx_seq_one_letter_code
_entity_poly.pdbx_strand_id
1 'polypeptide(L)'
;MAGPALVLLPSLFQEAGYLPVSIVLIITAILSGIDGWMLTEALRRIPGNHDLSLHAEYTSLLEHYLPKTAHKCCLMVYLLSLMSLLMSNIIQSAQVTDLAIRDMFGCSYGLELYGYHHESETTHVMRLICGEIKHNITPFEDNSIVLSSGFILLGLICMMFSNKNLNDNIILQWIANIGLCVLVSIWLYVFSKQKTFDSHRIPFATWRFDHVLGVVLFNFAFIGKFIFVYCYHYNLTNVLIISYYYYFFFFFLN
;
A
#
# COMPACT_ATOMS: atom_id res chain seq x y z
N MET A 1 2.34 1.21 -5.87
CA MET A 1 1.16 1.83 -6.51
C MET A 1 -0.10 1.61 -5.68
N ALA A 2 -0.34 0.41 -5.14
CA ALA A 2 -1.32 0.23 -4.05
C ALA A 2 -0.61 0.33 -2.70
N GLY A 3 -1.08 1.26 -1.85
CA GLY A 3 -0.62 1.41 -0.48
C GLY A 3 -1.52 0.67 0.50
N PRO A 4 -1.07 0.54 1.76
CA PRO A 4 -1.82 -0.14 2.81
C PRO A 4 -3.14 0.57 3.15
N ALA A 5 -3.21 1.89 2.95
CA ALA A 5 -4.46 2.62 3.21
C ALA A 5 -5.54 2.40 2.13
N LEU A 6 -5.34 1.54 1.13
CA LEU A 6 -6.30 1.36 0.04
C LEU A 6 -7.59 0.74 0.57
N VAL A 7 -7.45 -0.10 1.60
CA VAL A 7 -8.56 -0.70 2.37
C VAL A 7 -9.41 0.36 3.09
N LEU A 8 -8.87 1.56 3.35
CA LEU A 8 -9.59 2.64 4.01
C LEU A 8 -10.40 3.52 3.05
N LEU A 9 -10.16 3.43 1.74
CA LEU A 9 -10.85 4.26 0.75
C LEU A 9 -12.37 4.11 0.80
N PRO A 10 -12.97 2.89 0.88
CA PRO A 10 -14.43 2.75 0.95
C PRO A 10 -15.04 3.48 2.16
N SER A 11 -14.38 3.41 3.34
CA SER A 11 -14.82 4.14 4.52
C SER A 11 -14.72 5.65 4.32
N LEU A 12 -13.69 6.11 3.61
CA LEU A 12 -13.50 7.52 3.31
C LEU A 12 -14.57 8.06 2.34
N PHE A 13 -14.95 7.26 1.35
CA PHE A 13 -16.08 7.56 0.45
C PHE A 13 -17.41 7.67 1.21
N GLN A 14 -17.60 6.85 2.26
CA GLN A 14 -18.79 6.93 3.12
C GLN A 14 -18.79 8.18 4.03
N GLU A 15 -17.62 8.57 4.56
CA GLU A 15 -17.50 9.70 5.49
C GLU A 15 -17.54 11.07 4.79
N ALA A 16 -16.70 11.25 3.76
CA ALA A 16 -16.54 12.54 3.08
C ALA A 16 -17.47 12.69 1.86
N GLY A 17 -17.95 11.58 1.30
CA GLY A 17 -18.70 11.55 0.06
C GLY A 17 -17.82 11.41 -1.17
N TYR A 18 -18.43 11.13 -2.33
CA TYR A 18 -17.66 10.75 -3.52
C TYR A 18 -16.89 11.90 -4.15
N LEU A 19 -17.51 13.08 -4.27
CA LEU A 19 -16.91 14.21 -4.99
C LEU A 19 -15.58 14.66 -4.36
N PRO A 20 -15.49 14.94 -3.05
CA PRO A 20 -14.26 15.44 -2.44
C PRO A 20 -13.12 14.41 -2.49
N VAL A 21 -13.42 13.12 -2.27
CA VAL A 21 -12.41 12.05 -2.30
C VAL A 21 -11.86 11.90 -3.71
N SER A 22 -12.72 11.87 -4.74
CA SER A 22 -12.29 11.76 -6.14
C SER A 22 -11.46 12.96 -6.61
N ILE A 23 -11.79 14.18 -6.18
CA ILE A 23 -11.00 15.38 -6.51
C ILE A 23 -9.59 15.28 -5.92
N VAL A 24 -9.47 14.93 -4.64
CA VAL A 24 -8.16 14.80 -3.97
C VAL A 24 -7.34 13.67 -4.60
N LEU A 25 -7.98 12.56 -4.98
CA LEU A 25 -7.34 11.48 -5.72
C LEU A 25 -6.78 11.93 -7.07
N ILE A 26 -7.56 12.66 -7.89
CA ILE A 26 -7.10 13.19 -9.18
C ILE A 26 -5.90 14.13 -8.98
N ILE A 27 -6.03 15.09 -8.06
CA ILE A 27 -4.98 16.09 -7.81
C ILE A 27 -3.70 15.38 -7.37
N THR A 28 -3.81 14.42 -6.43
CA THR A 28 -2.67 13.65 -5.95
C THR A 28 -2.03 12.82 -7.06
N ALA A 29 -2.83 12.23 -7.95
CA ALA A 29 -2.33 11.48 -9.09
C ALA A 29 -1.55 12.38 -10.08
N ILE A 30 -2.04 13.58 -10.37
CA ILE A 30 -1.36 14.56 -11.22
C ILE A 30 -0.05 15.00 -10.58
N LEU A 31 -0.08 15.39 -9.30
CA LEU A 31 1.12 15.79 -8.57
C LEU A 31 2.18 14.69 -8.55
N SER A 32 1.78 13.44 -8.24
CA SER A 32 2.71 12.31 -8.27
C SER A 32 3.29 12.07 -9.67
N GLY A 33 2.53 12.33 -10.74
CA GLY A 33 3.03 12.24 -12.11
C GLY A 33 4.08 13.30 -12.42
N ILE A 34 3.84 14.53 -12.00
CA ILE A 34 4.78 15.65 -12.13
C ILE A 34 6.06 15.37 -11.33
N ASP A 35 5.93 14.90 -10.08
CA ASP A 35 7.07 14.56 -9.23
C ASP A 35 7.93 13.45 -9.85
N GLY A 36 7.30 12.40 -10.39
CA GLY A 36 7.99 11.31 -11.09
C GLY A 36 8.73 11.79 -12.35
N TRP A 37 8.13 12.71 -13.11
CA TRP A 37 8.80 13.35 -14.24
C TRP A 37 10.01 14.16 -13.76
N MET A 38 9.81 15.10 -12.83
CA MET A 38 10.87 15.99 -12.33
C MET A 38 12.05 15.20 -11.78
N LEU A 39 11.78 14.12 -11.04
CA LEU A 39 12.81 13.23 -10.52
C LEU A 39 13.61 12.55 -11.63
N THR A 40 12.94 12.07 -12.68
CA THR A 40 13.61 11.43 -13.82
C THR A 40 14.47 12.42 -14.61
N GLU A 41 13.97 13.64 -14.81
CA GLU A 41 14.71 14.71 -15.48
C GLU A 41 15.94 15.12 -14.65
N ALA A 42 15.82 15.18 -13.32
CA ALA A 42 16.95 15.41 -12.44
C ALA A 42 18.00 14.27 -12.55
N LEU A 43 17.57 13.01 -12.65
CA LEU A 43 18.47 11.86 -12.85
C LEU A 43 19.21 11.93 -14.19
N ARG A 44 18.56 12.40 -15.27
CA ARG A 44 19.17 12.56 -16.61
C ARG A 44 20.23 13.65 -16.67
N ARG A 45 20.15 14.64 -15.78
CA ARG A 45 21.09 15.78 -15.72
C ARG A 45 22.35 15.48 -14.92
N ILE A 46 22.43 14.32 -14.25
CA ILE A 46 23.67 13.84 -13.66
C ILE A 46 24.69 13.62 -14.78
N PRO A 47 25.93 14.13 -14.66
CA PRO A 47 26.95 13.98 -15.71
C PRO A 47 27.20 12.50 -16.01
N GLY A 48 27.05 12.13 -17.29
CA GLY A 48 27.21 10.75 -17.76
C GLY A 48 25.95 9.88 -17.70
N ASN A 49 24.80 10.41 -17.26
CA ASN A 49 23.55 9.64 -17.13
C ASN A 49 22.42 10.08 -18.09
N HIS A 50 22.74 10.58 -19.27
CA HIS A 50 21.74 11.07 -20.23
C HIS A 50 20.75 9.97 -20.67
N ASP A 51 21.24 8.73 -20.82
CA ASP A 51 20.45 7.57 -21.24
C ASP A 51 19.82 6.80 -20.07
N LEU A 52 19.95 7.28 -18.82
CA LEU A 52 19.51 6.57 -17.61
C LEU A 52 20.15 5.17 -17.45
N SER A 53 21.33 4.96 -18.04
CA SER A 53 22.07 3.70 -17.98
C SER A 53 22.79 3.49 -16.65
N LEU A 54 23.09 4.56 -15.91
CA LEU A 54 23.65 4.47 -14.57
C LEU A 54 22.54 4.17 -13.58
N HIS A 55 22.79 3.18 -12.71
CA HIS A 55 21.95 2.89 -11.55
C HIS A 55 22.17 3.93 -10.46
N ALA A 56 21.78 5.18 -10.74
CA ALA A 56 21.79 6.26 -9.76
C ALA A 56 20.62 6.07 -8.77
N GLU A 57 20.97 5.97 -7.49
CA GLU A 57 19.99 5.93 -6.40
C GLU A 57 19.52 7.35 -6.05
N TYR A 58 18.35 7.43 -5.41
CA TYR A 58 17.81 8.70 -4.91
C TYR A 58 18.78 9.40 -3.94
N THR A 59 19.51 8.61 -3.14
CA THR A 59 20.53 9.09 -2.20
C THR A 59 21.66 9.85 -2.91
N SER A 60 22.17 9.30 -4.00
CA SER A 60 23.21 9.93 -4.83
C SER A 60 22.71 11.22 -5.50
N LEU A 61 21.45 11.25 -5.90
CA LEU A 61 20.82 12.46 -6.45
C LEU A 61 20.77 13.59 -5.41
N LEU A 62 20.35 13.27 -4.18
CA LEU A 62 20.30 14.25 -3.09
C LEU A 62 21.69 14.78 -2.74
N GLU A 63 22.71 13.92 -2.74
CA GLU A 63 24.10 14.32 -2.47
C GLU A 63 24.63 15.28 -3.54
N HIS A 64 24.26 15.07 -4.80
CA HIS A 64 24.69 15.92 -5.91
C HIS A 64 24.04 17.31 -5.91
N TYR A 65 22.74 17.39 -5.62
CA TYR A 65 21.97 18.63 -5.78
C TYR A 65 21.76 19.45 -4.49
N LEU A 66 21.91 18.85 -3.30
CA LEU A 66 21.63 19.54 -2.03
C LEU A 66 22.89 19.80 -1.19
N PRO A 67 22.93 20.90 -0.42
CA PRO A 67 23.98 21.10 0.57
C PRO A 67 23.90 20.06 1.69
N LYS A 68 25.04 19.77 2.34
CA LYS A 68 25.21 18.67 3.31
C LYS A 68 24.15 18.61 4.43
N THR A 69 23.67 19.76 4.90
CA THR A 69 22.64 19.83 5.95
C THR A 69 21.25 19.46 5.42
N ALA A 70 20.86 20.02 4.27
CA ALA A 70 19.59 19.70 3.61
C ALA A 70 19.57 18.23 3.15
N HIS A 71 20.68 17.73 2.61
CA HIS A 71 20.85 16.32 2.25
C HIS A 71 20.54 15.39 3.44
N LYS A 72 21.18 15.62 4.59
CA LYS A 72 20.94 14.81 5.81
C LYS A 72 19.49 14.88 6.27
N CYS A 73 18.88 16.06 6.24
CA CYS A 73 17.49 16.24 6.62
C CYS A 73 16.54 15.47 5.69
N CYS A 74 16.69 15.64 4.37
CA CYS A 74 15.89 14.92 3.37
C CYS A 74 16.06 13.41 3.47
N LEU A 75 17.30 12.93 3.67
CA LEU A 75 17.58 11.52 3.84
C LEU A 75 16.89 10.93 5.08
N MET A 76 16.93 11.65 6.21
CA MET A 76 16.22 11.22 7.44
C MET A 76 14.71 11.13 7.22
N VAL A 77 14.10 12.14 6.62
CA VAL A 77 12.65 12.14 6.32
C VAL A 77 12.29 10.99 5.37
N TYR A 78 13.11 10.77 4.34
CA TYR A 78 12.93 9.69 3.39
C TYR A 78 13.02 8.30 4.05
N LEU A 79 14.00 8.09 4.93
CA LEU A 79 14.14 6.81 5.64
C LEU A 79 12.98 6.57 6.61
N LEU A 80 12.54 7.61 7.34
CA LEU A 80 11.39 7.52 8.23
C LEU A 80 10.09 7.20 7.50
N SER A 81 9.85 7.82 6.34
CA SER A 81 8.67 7.53 5.53
C SER A 81 8.71 6.11 4.97
N LEU A 82 9.88 5.64 4.49
CA LEU A 82 10.07 4.28 4.01
C LEU A 82 9.81 3.24 5.10
N MET A 83 10.35 3.44 6.31
CA MET A 83 10.15 2.53 7.44
C MET A 83 8.68 2.51 7.89
N SER A 84 8.02 3.66 7.92
CA SER A 84 6.60 3.76 8.26
C SER A 84 5.72 3.01 7.26
N LEU A 85 6.02 3.15 5.96
CA LEU A 85 5.32 2.44 4.90
C LEU A 85 5.53 0.92 4.98
N LEU A 86 6.77 0.48 5.22
CA LEU A 86 7.10 -0.94 5.38
C LEU A 86 6.38 -1.54 6.60
N MET A 87 6.39 -0.84 7.74
CA MET A 87 5.69 -1.28 8.95
C MET A 87 4.19 -1.44 8.70
N SER A 88 3.56 -0.46 8.05
CA SER A 88 2.13 -0.52 7.72
C SER A 88 1.79 -1.68 6.80
N ASN A 89 2.61 -1.92 5.77
CA ASN A 89 2.43 -3.06 4.86
C ASN A 89 2.55 -4.41 5.57
N ILE A 90 3.52 -4.57 6.49
CA ILE A 90 3.70 -5.82 7.25
C ILE A 90 2.50 -6.08 8.15
N ILE A 91 2.06 -5.08 8.92
CA ILE A 91 0.92 -5.22 9.86
C ILE A 91 -0.33 -5.64 9.11
N GLN A 92 -0.68 -4.96 8.03
CA GLN A 92 -1.90 -5.26 7.28
C GLN A 92 -1.82 -6.59 6.56
N SER A 93 -0.66 -6.94 5.99
CA SER A 93 -0.49 -8.25 5.35
C SER A 93 -0.64 -9.38 6.36
N ALA A 94 -0.14 -9.21 7.58
CA ALA A 94 -0.33 -10.17 8.66
C ALA A 94 -1.81 -10.32 9.03
N GLN A 95 -2.53 -9.20 9.23
CA GLN A 95 -3.97 -9.20 9.54
C GLN A 95 -4.80 -9.90 8.46
N VAL A 96 -4.57 -9.59 7.18
CA VAL A 96 -5.26 -10.25 6.07
C VAL A 96 -4.93 -11.74 6.00
N THR A 97 -3.68 -12.11 6.27
CA THR A 97 -3.25 -13.52 6.33
C THR A 97 -3.93 -14.26 7.47
N ASP A 98 -4.05 -13.64 8.65
CA ASP A 98 -4.77 -14.22 9.79
C ASP A 98 -6.26 -14.46 9.49
N LEU A 99 -6.92 -13.50 8.84
CA LEU A 99 -8.31 -13.66 8.40
C LEU A 99 -8.44 -14.76 7.34
N ALA A 100 -7.49 -14.86 6.40
CA ALA A 100 -7.48 -15.91 5.40
C ALA A 100 -7.26 -17.31 6.01
N ILE A 101 -6.32 -17.46 6.95
CA ILE A 101 -6.08 -18.71 7.69
C ILE A 101 -7.35 -19.13 8.42
N ARG A 102 -7.98 -18.19 9.14
CA ARG A 102 -9.26 -18.44 9.82
C ARG A 102 -10.33 -18.93 8.84
N ASP A 103 -10.48 -18.27 7.69
CA ASP A 103 -11.52 -18.62 6.72
C ASP A 103 -11.27 -19.98 6.04
N MET A 104 -10.00 -20.39 5.92
CA MET A 104 -9.62 -21.69 5.36
C MET A 104 -9.70 -22.85 6.37
N PHE A 105 -9.29 -22.63 7.63
CA PHE A 105 -9.10 -23.67 8.64
C PHE A 105 -10.08 -23.61 9.81
N GLY A 106 -10.97 -22.61 9.84
CA GLY A 106 -11.94 -22.38 10.91
C GLY A 106 -11.44 -21.47 12.02
N CYS A 107 -10.13 -21.45 12.31
CA CYS A 107 -9.53 -20.49 13.23
C CYS A 107 -8.08 -20.13 12.89
N SER A 108 -7.61 -18.96 13.35
CA SER A 108 -6.19 -18.58 13.28
C SER A 108 -5.52 -18.80 14.63
N TYR A 109 -4.44 -19.58 14.65
CA TYR A 109 -3.68 -19.80 15.86
C TYR A 109 -2.78 -18.59 16.17
N GLY A 110 -2.61 -18.28 17.45
CA GLY A 110 -1.71 -17.24 17.92
C GLY A 110 -1.17 -17.56 19.31
N LEU A 111 0.00 -17.02 19.63
CA LEU A 111 0.57 -17.07 20.98
C LEU A 111 0.23 -15.78 21.71
N GLU A 112 -0.66 -15.86 22.70
CA GLU A 112 -1.01 -14.76 23.58
C GLU A 112 0.18 -14.47 24.50
N LEU A 113 0.77 -13.28 24.37
CA LEU A 113 1.91 -12.82 25.18
C LEU A 113 1.43 -12.06 26.42
N TYR A 114 0.31 -11.37 26.31
CA TYR A 114 -0.32 -10.60 27.37
C TYR A 114 -1.81 -10.51 27.10
N GLY A 115 -2.65 -10.77 28.09
CA GLY A 115 -4.10 -10.67 27.92
C GLY A 115 -4.81 -10.46 29.25
N TYR A 116 -5.91 -9.73 29.22
CA TYR A 116 -6.77 -9.51 30.38
C TYR A 116 -7.95 -10.48 30.33
N HIS A 117 -7.91 -11.53 31.15
CA HIS A 117 -9.01 -12.50 31.28
C HIS A 117 -9.85 -12.18 32.51
N HIS A 118 -11.14 -11.91 32.29
CA HIS A 118 -12.07 -11.43 33.33
C HIS A 118 -12.42 -12.50 34.40
N GLU A 119 -12.01 -13.76 34.20
CA GLU A 119 -12.35 -14.91 35.06
C GLU A 119 -11.16 -15.54 35.82
N SER A 120 -9.93 -15.04 35.68
CA SER A 120 -8.80 -15.60 36.44
C SER A 120 -7.73 -14.56 36.78
N GLU A 121 -7.48 -14.38 38.08
CA GLU A 121 -6.50 -13.47 38.72
C GLU A 121 -5.02 -13.76 38.37
N THR A 122 -4.73 -14.45 37.27
CA THR A 122 -3.36 -14.80 36.84
C THR A 122 -3.03 -14.20 35.48
N THR A 123 -2.26 -13.12 35.52
CA THR A 123 -2.05 -12.15 34.43
C THR A 123 -0.85 -12.42 33.49
N HIS A 124 -0.19 -13.59 33.54
CA HIS A 124 1.15 -13.71 32.90
C HIS A 124 1.52 -15.06 32.25
N VAL A 125 0.57 -15.90 31.83
CA VAL A 125 0.91 -17.18 31.19
C VAL A 125 0.79 -17.09 29.68
N MET A 126 1.91 -17.27 28.97
CA MET A 126 1.91 -17.43 27.51
C MET A 126 1.03 -18.61 27.12
N ARG A 127 0.00 -18.38 26.31
CA ARG A 127 -0.98 -19.41 25.93
C ARG A 127 -1.18 -19.45 24.42
N LEU A 128 -1.32 -20.66 23.88
CA LEU A 128 -1.79 -20.82 22.50
C LEU A 128 -3.31 -20.60 22.46
N ILE A 129 -3.74 -19.62 21.69
CA ILE A 129 -5.15 -19.27 21.48
C ILE A 129 -5.55 -19.53 20.02
N CYS A 130 -6.84 -19.77 19.80
CA CYS A 130 -7.46 -19.99 18.50
C CYS A 130 -8.45 -18.85 18.29
N GLY A 131 -8.11 -17.95 17.36
CA GLY A 131 -8.88 -16.76 17.03
C GLY A 131 -10.00 -17.08 16.05
N GLU A 132 -11.24 -16.84 16.46
CA GLU A 132 -12.46 -17.15 15.69
C GLU A 132 -13.28 -15.88 15.34
N ILE A 133 -12.86 -14.72 15.84
CA ILE A 133 -13.66 -13.49 15.74
C ILE A 133 -13.81 -13.06 14.29
N LYS A 134 -15.06 -12.78 13.87
CA LYS A 134 -15.43 -12.44 12.48
C LYS A 134 -15.60 -10.96 12.18
N HIS A 135 -15.88 -10.15 13.19
CA HIS A 135 -16.29 -8.75 13.02
C HIS A 135 -15.21 -7.73 13.40
N ASN A 136 -13.96 -8.18 13.56
CA ASN A 136 -12.85 -7.34 13.96
C ASN A 136 -11.72 -7.37 12.92
N ILE A 137 -10.82 -6.38 12.98
CA ILE A 137 -9.64 -6.26 12.09
C ILE A 137 -8.61 -7.37 12.30
N THR A 138 -8.71 -8.09 13.42
CA THR A 138 -7.94 -9.30 13.72
C THR A 138 -8.90 -10.39 14.22
N PRO A 139 -8.57 -11.68 14.10
CA PRO A 139 -9.39 -12.75 14.64
C PRO A 139 -9.24 -12.93 16.17
N PHE A 140 -8.44 -12.08 16.84
CA PHE A 140 -8.13 -12.15 18.26
C PHE A 140 -8.84 -11.04 19.06
N GLU A 141 -8.90 -11.20 20.38
CA GLU A 141 -9.57 -10.26 21.29
C GLU A 141 -8.79 -8.95 21.45
N ASP A 142 -9.51 -7.82 21.57
CA ASP A 142 -8.95 -6.45 21.61
C ASP A 142 -8.01 -6.18 22.80
N ASN A 143 -8.16 -6.94 23.89
CA ASN A 143 -7.35 -6.76 25.11
C ASN A 143 -6.18 -7.75 25.21
N SER A 144 -5.80 -8.39 24.10
CA SER A 144 -4.72 -9.37 24.04
C SER A 144 -3.61 -8.92 23.08
N ILE A 145 -2.36 -8.99 23.53
CA ILE A 145 -1.16 -8.87 22.69
C ILE A 145 -0.82 -10.28 22.24
N VAL A 146 -1.01 -10.53 20.95
CA VAL A 146 -0.88 -11.87 20.37
C VAL A 146 0.19 -11.85 19.28
N LEU A 147 1.13 -12.78 19.36
CA LEU A 147 1.98 -13.13 18.24
C LEU A 147 1.21 -14.12 17.35
N SER A 148 0.60 -13.62 16.28
CA SER A 148 -0.28 -14.40 15.42
C SER A 148 0.48 -15.30 14.44
N SER A 149 -0.19 -16.37 13.99
CA SER A 149 0.35 -17.25 12.95
C SER A 149 0.57 -16.51 11.62
N GLY A 150 -0.27 -15.56 11.26
CA GLY A 150 -0.10 -14.71 10.09
C GLY A 150 1.18 -13.87 10.16
N PHE A 151 1.51 -13.31 11.32
CA PHE A 151 2.75 -12.55 11.52
C PHE A 151 4.00 -13.43 11.40
N ILE A 152 3.97 -14.64 11.99
CA ILE A 152 5.08 -15.60 11.89
C ILE A 152 5.27 -16.06 10.43
N LEU A 153 4.18 -16.44 9.75
CA LEU A 153 4.23 -16.87 8.36
C LEU A 153 4.78 -15.78 7.44
N LEU A 154 4.30 -14.55 7.60
CA LEU A 154 4.79 -13.41 6.83
C LEU A 154 6.27 -13.13 7.12
N GLY A 155 6.69 -13.18 8.40
CA GLY A 155 8.09 -13.03 8.79
C GLY A 155 9.00 -14.06 8.13
N LEU A 156 8.59 -15.33 8.08
CA LEU A 156 9.35 -16.39 7.40
C LEU A 156 9.47 -16.14 5.90
N ILE A 157 8.36 -15.76 5.25
CA ILE A 157 8.36 -15.40 3.82
C ILE A 157 9.30 -14.21 3.56
N CYS A 158 9.17 -13.13 4.34
CA CYS A 158 10.04 -11.95 4.23
C CYS A 158 11.51 -12.30 4.46
N MET A 159 11.83 -13.16 5.45
CA MET A 159 13.19 -13.60 5.73
C MET A 159 13.79 -14.38 4.54
N MET A 160 13.00 -15.27 3.91
CA MET A 160 13.45 -16.00 2.71
C MET A 160 13.77 -15.06 1.55
N PHE A 161 12.95 -14.02 1.35
CA PHE A 161 13.14 -13.06 0.26
C PHE A 161 14.16 -11.96 0.56
N SER A 162 14.44 -11.67 1.84
CA SER A 162 15.43 -10.68 2.25
C SER A 162 16.86 -11.06 1.82
N ASN A 163 17.12 -12.35 1.60
CA ASN A 163 18.44 -12.83 1.16
C ASN A 163 18.67 -12.70 -0.35
N LYS A 164 17.69 -12.18 -1.11
CA LYS A 164 17.79 -11.99 -2.56
C LYS A 164 17.81 -10.50 -2.89
N ASN A 165 18.64 -10.12 -3.87
CA ASN A 165 18.63 -8.75 -4.38
C ASN A 165 17.29 -8.42 -5.05
N LEU A 166 16.87 -7.16 -4.92
CA LEU A 166 15.61 -6.65 -5.48
C LEU A 166 15.50 -6.87 -6.99
N ASN A 167 16.62 -6.74 -7.72
CA ASN A 167 16.64 -6.90 -9.18
C ASN A 167 16.39 -8.35 -9.60
N ASP A 168 16.82 -9.32 -8.78
CA ASP A 168 16.63 -10.75 -9.03
C ASP A 168 15.22 -11.23 -8.65
N ASN A 169 14.47 -10.40 -7.93
CA ASN A 169 13.10 -10.67 -7.49
C ASN A 169 12.03 -10.03 -8.40
N ILE A 170 12.40 -9.54 -9.59
CA ILE A 170 11.45 -8.93 -10.54
C ILE A 170 10.30 -9.88 -10.92
N ILE A 171 10.55 -11.20 -10.93
CA ILE A 171 9.53 -12.23 -11.16
C ILE A 171 8.42 -12.18 -10.10
N LEU A 172 8.79 -11.99 -8.83
CA LEU A 172 7.81 -11.91 -7.74
C LEU A 172 6.95 -10.66 -7.86
N GLN A 173 7.53 -9.54 -8.31
CA GLN A 173 6.74 -8.32 -8.58
C GLN A 173 5.73 -8.54 -9.71
N TRP A 174 6.12 -9.25 -10.77
CA TRP A 174 5.19 -9.63 -11.84
C TRP A 174 4.05 -10.51 -11.35
N ILE A 175 4.36 -11.54 -10.54
CA ILE A 175 3.35 -12.41 -9.93
C ILE A 175 2.39 -11.59 -9.06
N ALA A 176 2.91 -10.72 -8.20
CA ALA A 176 2.10 -9.85 -7.35
C ALA A 176 1.20 -8.93 -8.17
N ASN A 177 1.71 -8.37 -9.27
CA ASN A 177 0.93 -7.50 -10.15
C ASN A 177 -0.20 -8.26 -10.87
N ILE A 178 0.10 -9.45 -11.41
CA ILE A 178 -0.92 -10.31 -12.03
C ILE A 178 -1.98 -10.71 -10.98
N GLY A 179 -1.53 -11.09 -9.77
CA GLY A 179 -2.41 -11.40 -8.65
C GLY A 179 -3.33 -10.24 -8.28
N LEU A 180 -2.80 -9.01 -8.24
CA LEU A 180 -3.59 -7.81 -8.02
C LEU A 180 -4.63 -7.60 -9.13
N CYS A 181 -4.25 -7.73 -10.40
CA CYS A 181 -5.20 -7.62 -11.52
C CYS A 181 -6.33 -8.66 -11.42
N VAL A 182 -6.01 -9.90 -11.05
CA VAL A 182 -7.02 -10.97 -10.87
C VAL A 182 -7.94 -10.65 -9.69
N LEU A 183 -7.39 -10.26 -8.54
CA LEU A 183 -8.17 -9.91 -7.34
C LEU A 183 -9.11 -8.74 -7.61
N VAL A 184 -8.62 -7.68 -8.25
CA VAL A 184 -9.45 -6.54 -8.66
C VAL A 184 -10.56 -7.00 -9.60
N SER A 185 -10.26 -7.85 -10.58
CA SER A 185 -11.27 -8.37 -11.51
C SER A 185 -12.36 -9.20 -10.79
N ILE A 186 -11.96 -10.03 -9.83
CA ILE A 186 -12.89 -10.82 -8.99
C ILE A 186 -13.77 -9.87 -8.17
N TRP A 187 -13.18 -8.88 -7.51
CA TRP A 187 -13.94 -7.93 -6.69
C TRP A 187 -14.92 -7.12 -7.53
N LEU A 188 -14.52 -6.64 -8.71
CA LEU A 188 -15.43 -5.96 -9.63
C LEU A 188 -16.60 -6.87 -10.04
N TYR A 189 -16.33 -8.14 -10.34
CA TYR A 189 -17.38 -9.11 -10.64
C TYR A 189 -18.33 -9.32 -9.46
N VAL A 190 -17.81 -9.55 -8.25
CA VAL A 190 -18.60 -9.76 -7.03
C VAL A 190 -19.45 -8.53 -6.72
N PHE A 191 -18.86 -7.33 -6.73
CA PHE A 191 -19.58 -6.08 -6.48
C PHE A 191 -20.69 -5.84 -7.51
N SER A 192 -20.47 -6.16 -8.79
CA SER A 192 -21.50 -6.01 -9.84
C SER A 192 -22.73 -6.90 -9.61
N LYS A 193 -22.61 -7.98 -8.84
CA LYS A 193 -23.69 -8.93 -8.54
C LYS A 193 -24.29 -8.74 -7.14
N GLN A 194 -23.68 -7.91 -6.31
CA GLN A 194 -24.10 -7.69 -4.93
C GLN A 194 -25.36 -6.81 -4.87
N LYS A 195 -26.52 -7.40 -4.53
CA LYS A 195 -27.81 -6.68 -4.42
C LYS A 195 -27.85 -5.61 -3.33
N THR A 196 -26.88 -5.59 -2.41
CA THR A 196 -26.75 -4.62 -1.32
C THR A 196 -26.01 -3.34 -1.71
N PHE A 197 -25.54 -3.23 -2.97
CA PHE A 197 -24.96 -1.98 -3.47
C PHE A 197 -26.08 -0.98 -3.76
N ASP A 198 -26.45 -0.23 -2.72
CA ASP A 198 -27.39 0.87 -2.81
C ASP A 198 -26.60 2.17 -2.97
N SER A 199 -26.60 2.70 -4.20
CA SER A 199 -25.85 3.92 -4.57
C SER A 199 -26.26 5.14 -3.73
N HIS A 200 -27.48 5.14 -3.16
CA HIS A 200 -27.94 6.21 -2.28
C HIS A 200 -27.27 6.24 -0.90
N ARG A 201 -26.50 5.21 -0.54
CA ARG A 201 -25.78 5.15 0.75
C ARG A 201 -24.48 5.94 0.77
N ILE A 202 -23.98 6.36 -0.40
CA ILE A 202 -22.77 7.17 -0.50
C ILE A 202 -23.20 8.62 -0.76
N PRO A 203 -22.98 9.54 0.20
CA PRO A 203 -23.35 10.93 0.00
C PRO A 203 -22.54 11.56 -1.14
N PHE A 204 -23.16 12.50 -1.87
CA PHE A 204 -22.47 13.24 -2.92
C PHE A 204 -21.26 14.02 -2.37
N ALA A 205 -21.49 14.75 -1.28
CA ALA A 205 -20.49 15.47 -0.52
C ALA A 205 -20.97 15.65 0.92
N THR A 206 -20.04 15.59 1.86
CA THR A 206 -20.24 15.82 3.30
C THR A 206 -19.26 16.90 3.76
N TRP A 207 -19.41 17.43 4.98
CA TRP A 207 -18.53 18.47 5.54
C TRP A 207 -17.33 17.94 6.33
N ARG A 208 -17.20 16.61 6.43
CA ARG A 208 -16.13 15.93 7.19
C ARG A 208 -14.99 15.56 6.25
N PHE A 209 -13.92 16.35 6.26
CA PHE A 209 -12.76 16.17 5.38
C PHE A 209 -11.48 15.81 6.12
N ASP A 210 -11.54 15.66 7.45
CA ASP A 210 -10.38 15.62 8.35
C ASP A 210 -9.35 14.55 7.96
N HIS A 211 -9.83 13.42 7.44
CA HIS A 211 -8.99 12.28 7.09
C HIS A 211 -8.70 12.13 5.59
N VAL A 212 -9.35 12.93 4.72
CA VAL A 212 -9.31 12.72 3.26
C VAL A 212 -7.90 12.89 2.71
N LEU A 213 -7.27 14.02 3.01
CA LEU A 213 -5.94 14.33 2.49
C LEU A 213 -4.89 13.34 3.02
N GLY A 214 -4.91 13.04 4.33
CA GLY A 214 -3.94 12.15 4.95
C GLY A 214 -4.03 10.73 4.42
N VAL A 215 -5.24 10.16 4.32
CA VAL A 215 -5.46 8.81 3.81
C VAL A 215 -5.08 8.71 2.32
N VAL A 216 -5.40 9.72 1.51
CA VAL A 216 -5.05 9.72 0.09
C VAL A 216 -3.54 9.86 -0.14
N LEU A 217 -2.87 10.81 0.53
CA LEU A 217 -1.42 10.99 0.38
C LEU A 217 -0.62 9.77 0.87
N PHE A 218 -1.07 9.11 1.94
CA PHE A 218 -0.42 7.91 2.45
C PHE A 218 -0.60 6.69 1.51
N ASN A 219 -1.66 6.67 0.71
CA ASN A 219 -1.94 5.61 -0.26
C ASN A 219 -1.09 5.69 -1.53
N PHE A 220 -0.97 6.89 -2.08
CA PHE A 220 -0.32 7.12 -3.36
C PHE A 220 1.13 7.55 -3.13
N ALA A 221 1.89 6.67 -2.49
CA ALA A 221 3.34 6.76 -2.48
C ALA A 221 3.87 6.37 -3.87
N PHE A 222 4.05 7.41 -4.70
CA PHE A 222 4.83 7.46 -5.94
C PHE A 222 4.48 6.46 -7.06
N ILE A 223 4.25 7.01 -8.25
CA ILE A 223 4.28 6.24 -9.51
C ILE A 223 5.67 5.59 -9.65
N GLY A 224 5.73 4.28 -9.45
CA GLY A 224 6.95 3.48 -9.57
C GLY A 224 7.36 3.25 -11.04
N LYS A 225 8.61 2.79 -11.22
CA LYS A 225 9.35 2.53 -12.48
C LYS A 225 8.63 1.73 -13.59
N PHE A 226 7.38 1.30 -13.40
CA PHE A 226 6.62 0.47 -14.35
C PHE A 226 6.38 1.17 -15.70
N ILE A 227 6.23 2.50 -15.69
CA ILE A 227 6.14 3.29 -16.94
C ILE A 227 7.47 3.34 -17.70
N PHE A 228 8.61 3.15 -17.05
CA PHE A 228 9.91 3.45 -17.65
C PHE A 228 10.55 2.30 -18.43
N VAL A 229 10.32 1.03 -18.06
CA VAL A 229 10.97 -0.11 -18.74
C VAL A 229 10.36 -0.36 -20.14
N TYR A 230 9.07 -0.10 -20.34
CA TYR A 230 8.45 -0.14 -21.68
C TYR A 230 8.63 1.16 -22.49
N CYS A 231 9.10 2.24 -21.86
CA CYS A 231 9.24 3.57 -22.47
C CYS A 231 10.55 3.79 -23.24
N TYR A 232 11.47 2.83 -23.28
CA TYR A 232 12.70 2.98 -24.05
C TYR A 232 12.45 3.02 -25.57
N HIS A 233 11.30 2.52 -26.06
CA HIS A 233 11.08 2.33 -27.50
C HIS A 233 9.95 3.14 -28.14
N TYR A 234 9.10 3.86 -27.39
CA TYR A 234 7.95 4.59 -27.95
C TYR A 234 7.77 6.00 -27.39
N ASN A 235 7.22 6.87 -28.25
CA ASN A 235 6.93 8.29 -28.02
C ASN A 235 6.27 8.53 -26.64
N LEU A 236 7.04 9.13 -25.73
CA LEU A 236 6.72 9.35 -24.30
C LEU A 236 5.33 9.96 -24.07
N THR A 237 4.92 10.87 -24.96
CA THR A 237 3.65 11.59 -24.88
C THR A 237 2.44 10.67 -25.06
N ASN A 238 2.49 9.71 -25.99
CA ASN A 238 1.35 8.84 -26.28
C ASN A 238 1.16 7.76 -25.20
N VAL A 239 2.24 7.29 -24.58
CA VAL A 239 2.20 6.25 -23.54
C VAL A 239 1.77 6.83 -22.19
N LEU A 240 2.20 8.05 -21.85
CA LEU A 240 1.68 8.77 -20.68
C LEU A 240 0.18 9.03 -20.83
N ILE A 241 -0.27 9.40 -22.03
CA ILE A 241 -1.70 9.56 -22.34
C ILE A 241 -2.43 8.21 -22.16
N ILE A 242 -1.91 7.10 -22.69
CA ILE A 242 -2.57 5.78 -22.58
C ILE A 242 -2.56 5.24 -21.15
N SER A 243 -1.46 5.39 -20.38
CA SER A 243 -1.43 4.98 -18.97
C SER A 243 -2.32 5.86 -18.12
N TYR A 244 -2.30 7.18 -18.34
CA TYR A 244 -3.23 8.10 -17.71
C TYR A 244 -4.67 7.72 -18.05
N TYR A 245 -5.00 7.43 -19.31
CA TYR A 245 -6.32 6.92 -19.70
C TYR A 245 -6.62 5.56 -19.09
N TYR A 246 -5.68 4.62 -19.00
CA TYR A 246 -5.93 3.30 -18.40
C TYR A 246 -6.25 3.44 -16.90
N TYR A 247 -5.46 4.20 -16.14
CA TYR A 247 -5.73 4.46 -14.73
C TYR A 247 -6.95 5.35 -14.51
N PHE A 248 -7.15 6.39 -15.33
CA PHE A 248 -8.32 7.26 -15.29
C PHE A 248 -9.60 6.49 -15.64
N PHE A 249 -9.59 5.63 -16.66
CA PHE A 249 -10.75 4.81 -17.04
C PHE A 249 -11.03 3.69 -16.03
N PHE A 250 -10.00 3.18 -15.34
CA PHE A 250 -10.19 2.19 -14.27
C PHE A 250 -10.67 2.80 -12.94
N PHE A 251 -10.33 4.07 -12.66
CA PHE A 251 -10.74 4.79 -11.45
C PHE A 251 -12.02 5.63 -11.59
N PHE A 252 -12.37 6.09 -12.80
CA PHE A 252 -13.52 7.00 -13.02
C PHE A 252 -14.72 6.37 -13.74
N LEU A 253 -14.63 5.11 -14.18
CA LEU A 253 -15.74 4.43 -14.86
C LEU A 253 -16.46 3.36 -14.02
N ASN A 254 -16.37 3.48 -12.69
CA ASN A 254 -17.35 2.94 -11.74
C ASN A 254 -17.78 4.01 -10.75
#